data_AF-A0A147F246-F1
#
_entry.id   AF-A0A147F246-F1
#
_cell.length_a   1.000
_cell.length_b   1.000
_cell.length_c   1.000
_cell.angle_alpha   90.00
_cell.angle_beta   90.00
_cell.angle_gamma   90.00
#
_symmetry.space_group_name_H-M   'P 1'
#
loop_
_entity.id
_entity.type
_entity.pdbx_description
1 polymer ?
#
loop_
_entity_poly.entity_id
_entity_poly.type
_entity_poly.pdbx_seq_one_letter_code
_entity_poly.pdbx_strand_id
1 'polypeptide(L)'
;AALVALVTNGPIVALIVVGVVVLVNQLEGNFLQPVLMGRTMKLHSFVVLVVLAGGTAIGGILGTLLAVPLTAVAWGIITIWNGPDKPAEWARRKKRRNPVPLAGDESSD
;
A
#
# COMPACT_ATOMS: atom_id res chain seq x y z
N ALA A 1 26.38 10.53 -2.01
CA ALA A 1 27.02 10.93 -0.74
C ALA A 1 28.13 9.97 -0.32
N ALA A 2 27.86 8.70 -0.01
CA ALA A 2 28.87 7.72 0.43
C ALA A 2 30.04 7.50 -0.56
N LEU A 3 29.76 7.46 -1.87
CA LEU A 3 30.80 7.33 -2.90
C LEU A 3 31.74 8.55 -2.99
N VAL A 4 31.25 9.75 -2.65
CA VAL A 4 32.05 11.00 -2.65
C VAL A 4 32.97 11.05 -1.42
N ALA A 5 32.55 10.49 -0.28
CA ALA A 5 33.39 10.38 0.91
C ALA A 5 34.49 9.31 0.76
N LEU A 6 34.20 8.19 0.08
CA LEU A 6 35.17 7.12 -0.20
C LEU A 6 36.35 7.59 -1.06
N VAL A 7 36.12 8.54 -1.98
CA VAL A 7 37.16 9.04 -2.88
C VAL A 7 38.01 10.18 -2.30
N THR A 8 37.57 10.82 -1.21
CA THR A 8 38.18 12.07 -0.71
C THR A 8 38.97 11.94 0.59
N ASN A 9 38.64 11.01 1.50
CA ASN A 9 39.21 10.99 2.86
C ASN A 9 39.65 9.61 3.41
N GLY A 10 39.65 8.56 2.56
CA GLY A 10 40.09 7.22 2.95
C GLY A 10 39.00 6.32 3.60
N PRO A 11 39.27 5.02 3.75
CA PRO A 11 38.26 3.99 4.06
C PRO A 11 37.58 4.15 5.43
N ILE A 12 38.28 4.72 6.42
CA ILE A 12 37.73 4.93 7.77
C ILE A 12 36.65 6.01 7.77
N VAL A 13 36.88 7.13 7.07
CA VAL A 13 35.92 8.24 6.99
C VAL A 13 34.68 7.83 6.19
N ALA A 14 34.85 7.01 5.14
CA ALA A 14 33.75 6.47 4.36
C ALA A 14 32.82 5.57 5.19
N LEU A 15 33.38 4.70 6.04
CA LEU A 15 32.60 3.83 6.94
C LEU A 15 31.76 4.63 7.95
N ILE A 16 32.32 5.69 8.51
CA ILE A 16 31.61 6.57 9.45
C ILE A 16 30.44 7.27 8.75
N VAL A 17 30.66 7.84 7.56
CA VAL A 17 29.60 8.51 6.77
C VAL A 17 28.51 7.52 6.37
N VAL A 18 28.86 6.32 5.92
CA VAL A 18 27.87 5.26 5.60
C VAL A 18 27.06 4.89 6.84
N GLY A 19 27.71 4.71 7.99
CA GLY A 19 27.04 4.41 9.26
C GLY A 19 26.03 5.48 9.65
N VAL A 20 26.41 6.76 9.57
CA VAL A 20 25.51 7.89 9.88
C VAL A 20 24.34 7.97 8.89
N VAL A 21 24.58 7.80 7.58
CA VAL A 21 23.52 7.84 6.56
C VAL A 21 22.52 6.71 6.76
N VAL A 22 22.99 5.50 7.07
CA VAL A 22 22.11 4.37 7.39
C VAL A 22 21.29 4.67 8.64
N LEU A 23 21.90 5.26 9.68
CA LEU A 23 21.21 5.60 10.92
C LEU A 23 20.07 6.62 10.69
N VAL A 24 20.33 7.67 9.91
CA VAL A 24 19.32 8.66 9.52
C VAL A 24 18.22 8.03 8.66
N ASN A 25 18.59 7.22 7.66
CA ASN A 25 17.63 6.53 6.82
C ASN A 25 16.74 5.56 7.61
N GLN A 26 17.26 4.89 8.64
CA GLN A 26 16.46 4.01 9.48
C GLN A 26 15.44 4.79 10.31
N LEU A 27 15.79 5.98 10.80
CA LEU A 27 14.87 6.86 11.51
C LEU A 27 13.74 7.36 10.60
N GLU A 28 14.07 7.82 9.40
CA GLU A 28 13.07 8.33 8.44
C GLU A 28 12.22 7.23 7.79
N GLY A 29 12.86 6.16 7.30
CA GLY A 29 12.18 5.12 6.54
C GLY A 29 11.43 4.10 7.41
N ASN A 30 11.97 3.76 8.59
CA ASN A 30 11.48 2.64 9.38
C ASN A 30 10.81 3.04 10.71
N PHE A 31 10.78 4.33 11.06
CA PHE A 31 10.12 4.82 12.27
C PHE A 31 9.10 5.93 11.98
N LEU A 32 9.46 6.93 11.18
CA LEU A 32 8.54 8.02 10.80
C LEU A 32 7.38 7.53 9.92
N GLN A 33 7.64 6.65 8.94
CA GLN A 33 6.57 6.06 8.11
C GLN A 33 5.56 5.20 8.89
N PRO A 34 5.95 4.24 9.75
CA PRO A 34 5.00 3.40 10.47
C PRO A 34 4.25 4.12 11.60
N VAL A 35 4.85 5.14 12.24
CA VAL A 35 4.17 5.93 13.27
C VAL A 35 3.00 6.74 12.68
N LEU A 36 3.14 7.22 11.43
CA LEU A 36 2.04 7.87 10.71
C LEU A 36 0.97 6.88 10.22
N MET A 37 1.33 5.61 10.02
CA MET A 37 0.46 4.56 9.44
C MET A 37 0.00 3.51 10.49
N GLY A 38 -0.15 3.91 11.75
CA GLY A 38 -0.01 3.01 12.90
C GLY A 38 -1.21 2.18 13.41
N ARG A 39 -2.30 1.91 12.67
CA ARG A 39 -3.44 1.19 13.29
C ARG A 39 -4.15 0.07 12.52
N THR A 40 -3.91 -0.13 11.24
CA THR A 40 -4.65 -1.14 10.44
C THR A 40 -3.95 -2.51 10.36
N MET A 41 -2.72 -2.63 10.86
CA MET A 41 -1.86 -3.78 10.51
C MET A 41 -2.11 -5.09 11.26
N LYS A 42 -2.85 -5.10 12.39
CA LYS A 42 -2.96 -6.34 13.20
C LYS A 42 -3.70 -7.48 12.51
N LEU A 43 -4.77 -7.18 11.77
CA LEU A 43 -5.54 -8.21 11.06
C LEU A 43 -4.87 -8.66 9.76
N HIS A 44 -4.28 -7.71 9.01
CA HIS A 44 -3.67 -8.01 7.72
C HIS A 44 -2.35 -8.78 7.85
N SER A 45 -1.49 -8.43 8.82
CA SER A 45 -0.21 -9.12 9.03
C SER A 45 -0.40 -10.58 9.46
N PHE A 46 -1.43 -10.90 10.24
CA PHE A 46 -1.67 -12.28 10.66
C PHE A 46 -2.03 -13.18 9.48
N VAL A 47 -2.88 -12.70 8.56
CA VAL A 47 -3.23 -13.43 7.34
C VAL A 47 -1.99 -13.67 6.48
N VAL A 48 -1.14 -12.65 6.30
CA VAL A 48 0.11 -12.78 5.54
C VAL A 48 1.05 -13.81 6.18
N LEU A 49 1.19 -13.79 7.51
CA LEU A 49 2.03 -14.75 8.23
C LEU A 49 1.56 -16.19 8.01
N VAL A 50 0.25 -16.45 8.16
CA VAL A 50 -0.33 -17.79 7.97
C VAL A 50 -0.16 -18.27 6.54
N VAL A 51 -0.43 -17.40 5.56
CA VAL A 51 -0.26 -17.68 4.14
C VAL A 51 1.19 -18.02 3.80
N LEU A 52 2.15 -17.24 4.32
CA LEU A 52 3.57 -17.43 4.04
C LEU A 52 4.10 -18.70 4.71
N ALA A 53 3.72 -18.95 5.97
CA ALA A 53 4.09 -20.16 6.69
C ALA A 53 3.52 -21.41 6.01
N GLY A 54 2.24 -21.39 5.61
CA GLY A 54 1.61 -22.47 4.86
C GLY A 54 2.24 -22.69 3.48
N GLY A 55 2.50 -21.61 2.74
CA GLY A 55 3.20 -21.66 1.45
C GLY A 55 4.61 -22.25 1.58
N THR A 56 5.35 -21.85 2.61
CA THR A 56 6.67 -22.41 2.91
C THR A 56 6.59 -23.91 3.23
N ALA A 57 5.65 -24.31 4.08
CA ALA A 57 5.54 -25.69 4.53
C ALA A 57 5.17 -26.66 3.39
N ILE A 58 4.37 -26.21 2.42
CA ILE A 58 3.89 -27.05 1.31
C ILE A 58 4.86 -27.04 0.12
N GLY A 59 5.48 -25.90 -0.20
CA GLY A 59 6.27 -25.72 -1.42
C GLY A 59 7.66 -25.11 -1.24
N GLY A 60 8.16 -24.98 -0.01
CA GLY A 60 9.43 -24.34 0.28
C GLY A 60 9.49 -22.89 -0.24
N ILE A 61 10.61 -22.51 -0.85
CA ILE A 61 10.82 -21.16 -1.40
C ILE A 61 9.88 -20.87 -2.58
N LEU A 62 9.58 -21.88 -3.40
CA LEU A 62 8.62 -21.69 -4.50
C LEU A 62 7.21 -21.46 -3.97
N GLY A 63 6.85 -22.17 -2.90
CA GLY A 63 5.57 -22.01 -2.22
C GLY A 63 5.40 -20.62 -1.60
N THR A 64 6.46 -20.00 -1.06
CA THR A 64 6.38 -18.62 -0.55
C THR A 64 6.23 -17.59 -1.66
N LEU A 65 6.96 -17.74 -2.77
CA LEU A 65 6.86 -16.85 -3.92
C LEU A 65 5.46 -16.89 -4.54
N LEU A 66 4.86 -18.07 -4.61
CA LEU A 66 3.51 -18.26 -5.16
C LEU A 66 2.39 -17.96 -4.15
N ALA A 67 2.67 -17.92 -2.85
CA ALA A 67 1.66 -17.69 -1.82
C ALA A 67 0.93 -16.35 -1.99
N VAL A 68 1.66 -15.28 -2.36
CA VAL A 68 1.12 -13.93 -2.55
C VAL A 68 0.11 -13.86 -3.70
N PRO A 69 0.47 -14.22 -4.96
CA PRO A 69 -0.48 -14.17 -6.07
C PRO A 69 -1.66 -15.12 -5.88
N LEU A 70 -1.44 -16.32 -5.31
CA LEU A 70 -2.53 -17.27 -5.04
C LEU A 70 -3.54 -16.73 -4.03
N THR A 71 -3.06 -16.05 -2.98
CA THR A 71 -3.94 -15.42 -1.99
C THR A 71 -4.77 -14.30 -2.60
N ALA A 72 -4.19 -13.49 -3.50
CA ALA A 72 -4.92 -12.44 -4.21
C ALA A 72 -6.04 -13.02 -5.09
N VAL A 73 -5.78 -14.13 -5.79
CA VAL A 73 -6.78 -14.84 -6.61
C VAL A 73 -7.88 -15.43 -5.72
N ALA A 74 -7.53 -16.11 -4.63
CA ALA A 74 -8.49 -16.69 -3.70
C ALA A 74 -9.41 -15.60 -3.10
N TRP A 75 -8.84 -14.46 -2.69
CA TRP A 75 -9.61 -13.32 -2.23
C TRP A 75 -10.56 -12.79 -3.30
N GLY A 76 -10.09 -12.65 -4.54
CA GLY A 76 -10.93 -12.28 -5.68
C GLY A 76 -12.14 -13.20 -5.84
N ILE A 77 -11.94 -14.52 -5.78
CA ILE A 77 -13.02 -15.52 -5.87
C ILE A 77 -14.01 -15.35 -4.72
N ILE A 78 -13.53 -15.19 -3.48
CA ILE A 78 -14.36 -14.98 -2.29
C ILE A 78 -15.22 -13.72 -2.44
N THR A 79 -14.65 -12.62 -2.94
CA THR A 79 -15.40 -11.36 -3.14
C THR A 79 -16.51 -11.47 -4.18
N ILE A 80 -16.33 -12.31 -5.20
CA ILE A 80 -17.35 -12.54 -6.23
C ILE A 80 -18.46 -13.42 -5.68
N TRP A 81 -18.12 -14.46 -4.92
CA TRP A 81 -19.09 -15.40 -4.38
C TRP A 81 -19.91 -14.82 -3.22
N ASN A 82 -19.34 -13.92 -2.43
CA ASN A 82 -20.01 -13.25 -1.31
C ASN A 82 -20.98 -12.12 -1.71
N GLY A 83 -21.23 -11.92 -3.02
CA GLY A 83 -22.09 -10.85 -3.51
C GLY A 83 -21.34 -9.51 -3.62
N PRO A 84 -21.25 -8.90 -4.82
CA PRO A 84 -20.50 -7.67 -5.02
C PRO A 84 -21.26 -6.44 -4.50
N ASP A 85 -21.36 -6.28 -3.18
CA ASP A 85 -22.01 -5.11 -2.59
C ASP A 85 -21.02 -3.94 -2.40
N LYS A 86 -20.87 -3.19 -3.50
CA LYS A 86 -20.79 -1.72 -3.65
C LYS A 86 -19.69 -1.32 -4.65
N PRO A 87 -20.04 -0.83 -5.85
CA PRO A 87 -19.07 -0.13 -6.69
C PRO A 87 -18.54 1.10 -5.93
N ALA A 88 -17.23 1.30 -5.94
CA ALA A 88 -16.54 2.34 -5.19
C ALA A 88 -17.18 3.73 -5.37
N GLU A 89 -17.40 4.45 -4.27
CA GLU A 89 -18.18 5.70 -4.24
C GLU A 89 -17.63 6.80 -5.17
N TRP A 90 -16.33 6.77 -5.46
CA TRP A 90 -15.68 7.73 -6.36
C TRP A 90 -16.22 7.69 -7.80
N ALA A 91 -16.82 6.58 -8.24
CA ALA A 91 -17.41 6.45 -9.58
C ALA A 91 -18.82 7.07 -9.71
N ARG A 92 -19.55 7.27 -8.60
CA ARG A 92 -20.93 7.82 -8.62
C ARG A 92 -21.02 9.35 -8.69
N ARG A 93 -19.93 10.06 -8.38
CA ARG A 93 -19.97 11.53 -8.21
C ARG A 93 -20.07 12.36 -9.50
N LYS A 94 -20.07 11.75 -10.69
CA LYS A 94 -20.03 12.52 -11.96
C LYS A 94 -21.38 12.70 -12.67
N LYS A 95 -22.49 12.13 -12.18
CA LYS A 95 -23.80 12.16 -12.89
C LYS A 95 -24.95 12.88 -12.16
N ARG A 96 -24.66 13.82 -11.26
CA ARG A 96 -25.65 14.75 -10.68
C ARG A 96 -25.16 16.19 -10.72
N ARG A 97 -25.00 16.73 -11.92
CA ARG A 97 -25.05 18.18 -12.14
C ARG A 97 -26.32 18.45 -12.94
N ASN A 98 -27.22 19.20 -12.31
CA ASN A 98 -28.65 19.32 -12.60
C ASN A 98 -28.98 19.79 -14.03
N PRO A 99 -30.12 19.37 -14.61
CA PRO A 99 -30.76 20.12 -15.69
C PRO A 99 -31.13 21.52 -15.18
N VAL A 100 -30.87 22.52 -16.02
CA VAL A 100 -31.23 23.92 -15.83
C VAL A 100 -32.76 24.04 -15.72
N PRO A 101 -33.31 24.63 -14.66
CA PRO A 101 -34.72 25.02 -14.65
C PRO A 101 -34.93 26.12 -15.69
N LEU A 102 -35.57 25.77 -16.81
CA LEU A 102 -36.22 26.74 -17.68
C LEU A 102 -37.48 27.16 -16.93
N ALA A 103 -37.37 28.20 -16.10
CA ALA A 103 -38.54 28.94 -15.64
C ALA A 103 -39.14 29.61 -16.87
N GLY A 104 -40.11 28.91 -17.47
CA GLY A 104 -41.10 29.54 -18.30
C GLY A 104 -42.07 30.34 -17.44
N ASP A 105 -43.04 30.92 -18.13
CA ASP A 105 -44.40 31.11 -17.65
C ASP A 105 -44.64 31.91 -16.36
N GLU A 106 -44.08 33.12 -16.28
CA GLU A 106 -44.75 34.25 -15.60
C GLU A 106 -45.06 35.37 -16.60
N SER A 107 -45.94 35.04 -17.56
CA SER A 107 -46.63 35.98 -18.43
C SER A 107 -48.12 35.67 -18.40
N SER A 108 -48.79 35.91 -17.28
CA SER A 108 -50.26 35.95 -17.16
C SER A 108 -50.63 36.54 -15.80
N ASP A 109 -50.70 37.87 -15.74
CA ASP A 109 -51.79 38.65 -15.10
C ASP A 109 -51.53 40.16 -15.25
#